data_AF-A0A7C8ZVS5-F1
#
_entry.id   AF-A0A7C8ZVS5-F1
#
_cell.length_a   1.000
_cell.length_b   1.000
_cell.length_c   1.000
_cell.angle_alpha   90.00
_cell.angle_beta   90.00
_cell.angle_gamma   90.00
#
_symmetry.space_group_name_H-M   'P 1'
#
loop_
_entity.id
_entity.type
_entity.pdbx_description
1 polymer ?
#
loop_
_entity_poly.entity_id
_entity_poly.type
_entity_poly.pdbx_seq_one_letter_code
_entity_poly.pdbx_strand_id
1 'polypeptide(L)'
;VDLKPDLPREAERIKQCKGRVFALQDEPEVSRVWLPFDDAPGLAMARAFGDFCLKEYGVISMPEFSHRILTERDQFIVLASDGVDDMADALFLVRSSSVIIFALELTCPFSFELIQD
;
A
#
# COMPACT_ATOMS: atom_id res chain seq x y z
N VAL A 1 5.28 -3.50 4.31
CA VAL A 1 4.59 -2.86 5.45
C VAL A 1 3.60 -1.90 4.86
N ASP A 2 2.32 -2.15 5.03
CA ASP A 2 1.28 -1.31 4.47
C ASP A 2 1.14 -0.03 5.26
N LEU A 3 1.06 1.08 4.55
CA LEU A 3 1.07 2.42 5.13
C LEU A 3 -0.36 2.84 5.50
N LYS A 4 -0.94 2.07 6.41
CA LYS A 4 -2.30 2.29 6.89
C LYS A 4 -2.39 3.58 7.73
N PRO A 5 -3.54 4.29 7.73
CA PRO A 5 -3.71 5.55 8.45
C PRO A 5 -3.55 5.47 9.97
N ASP A 6 -3.75 4.29 10.55
CA ASP A 6 -3.63 3.98 11.97
C ASP A 6 -2.19 3.80 12.44
N LEU A 7 -1.22 3.68 11.52
CA LEU A 7 0.19 3.62 11.88
C LEU A 7 0.60 4.88 12.67
N PRO A 8 1.34 4.75 13.79
CA PRO A 8 1.66 5.88 14.66
C PRO A 8 2.25 7.09 13.93
N ARG A 9 3.16 6.84 12.98
CA ARG A 9 3.82 7.89 12.19
C ARG A 9 2.86 8.62 11.25
N GLU A 10 1.95 7.88 10.63
CA GLU A 10 0.99 8.43 9.68
C GLU A 10 -0.15 9.14 10.42
N ALA A 11 -0.69 8.51 11.47
CA ALA A 11 -1.72 9.06 12.34
C ALA A 11 -1.28 10.37 13.01
N GLU A 12 -0.04 10.43 13.51
CA GLU A 12 0.51 11.66 14.13
C GLU A 12 0.58 12.80 13.11
N ARG A 13 1.08 12.52 11.90
CA ARG A 13 1.13 13.52 10.82
C ARG A 13 -0.27 14.02 10.44
N ILE A 14 -1.22 13.11 10.29
CA ILE A 14 -2.61 13.46 9.95
C ILE A 14 -3.22 14.35 11.03
N LYS A 15 -3.03 14.00 12.31
CA LYS A 15 -3.50 14.81 13.45
C LYS A 15 -2.84 16.19 13.49
N GLN A 16 -1.54 16.29 13.24
CA GLN A 16 -0.83 17.58 13.16
C GLN A 16 -1.36 18.47 12.03
N CYS A 17 -1.78 17.87 10.92
CA CYS A 17 -2.42 18.54 9.80
C CYS A 17 -3.94 18.74 9.99
N LYS A 18 -4.48 18.56 11.21
CA LYS A 18 -5.93 18.66 11.53
C LYS A 18 -6.83 17.66 10.79
N GLY A 19 -6.27 16.63 10.16
CA GLY A 19 -7.05 15.53 9.62
C GLY A 19 -7.58 14.63 10.73
N ARG A 20 -8.61 13.85 10.41
CA ARG A 20 -9.19 12.86 11.32
C ARG A 20 -8.91 11.45 10.80
N VAL A 21 -8.62 10.53 11.71
CA VAL A 21 -8.44 9.10 11.39
C VAL A 21 -9.39 8.29 12.27
N PHE A 22 -10.33 7.59 11.64
CA PHE A 22 -11.22 6.64 12.31
C PHE A 22 -11.82 5.66 11.29
N ALA A 23 -12.27 4.51 11.80
CA ALA A 23 -12.99 3.50 11.03
C ALA A 23 -14.50 3.75 11.10
N LEU A 24 -15.24 3.34 10.06
CA LEU A 24 -16.70 3.37 10.07
C LEU A 24 -17.23 2.32 11.05
N GLN A 25 -18.42 2.55 11.62
CA GLN A 25 -19.04 1.55 12.51
C GLN A 25 -19.33 0.23 11.79
N ASP A 26 -19.66 0.30 10.50
CA ASP A 26 -19.94 -0.88 9.66
C ASP A 26 -18.66 -1.61 9.22
N GLU A 27 -17.50 -0.93 9.23
CA GLU A 27 -16.19 -1.47 8.82
C GLU A 27 -15.09 -1.08 9.83
N PRO A 28 -15.08 -1.66 11.04
CA PRO A 28 -14.15 -1.27 12.10
C PRO A 28 -12.68 -1.60 11.79
N GLU A 29 -12.43 -2.52 10.86
CA GLU A 29 -11.09 -2.96 10.46
C GLU A 29 -10.41 -1.98 9.49
N VAL A 30 -11.19 -1.10 8.84
CA VAL A 30 -10.69 -0.18 7.82
C VAL A 30 -10.61 1.23 8.38
N SER A 31 -9.41 1.62 8.81
CA SER A 31 -9.14 3.00 9.21
C SER A 31 -9.09 3.91 7.98
N ARG A 32 -9.82 5.03 8.04
CA ARG A 32 -9.92 6.01 6.95
C ARG A 32 -9.51 7.40 7.42
N VAL A 33 -9.02 8.20 6.47
CA VAL A 33 -8.70 9.62 6.64
C VAL A 33 -9.89 10.46 6.20
N TRP A 34 -10.26 11.41 7.05
CA TRP A 34 -11.41 12.29 6.86
C TRP A 34 -11.00 13.75 6.97
N LEU A 35 -11.76 14.63 6.30
CA LEU A 35 -11.65 16.07 6.46
C LEU A 35 -11.95 16.48 7.92
N PRO A 36 -11.47 17.62 8.42
CA PRO A 36 -11.73 18.07 9.80
C PRO A 36 -13.21 18.33 10.09
N PHE A 37 -13.96 18.81 9.11
CA PHE A 37 -15.34 19.29 9.28
C PHE A 37 -16.38 18.40 8.63
N ASP A 38 -15.97 17.52 7.70
CA ASP A 38 -16.86 16.64 6.95
C ASP A 38 -16.34 15.21 6.97
N ASP A 39 -17.26 14.26 7.07
CA ASP A 39 -16.98 12.82 6.97
C ASP A 39 -16.91 12.40 5.48
N ALA A 40 -16.11 13.13 4.70
CA ALA A 40 -15.82 12.86 3.30
C ALA A 40 -14.36 13.20 3.01
N PRO A 41 -13.70 12.61 2.00
CA PRO A 41 -14.16 11.49 1.15
C PRO A 41 -14.00 10.09 1.79
N GLY A 42 -13.20 9.94 2.87
CA GLY A 42 -13.01 8.66 3.56
C GLY A 42 -11.94 7.76 2.92
N LEU A 43 -10.70 8.26 2.82
CA LEU A 43 -9.59 7.55 2.17
C LEU A 43 -8.98 6.48 3.09
N ALA A 44 -8.98 5.22 2.67
CA ALA A 44 -8.44 4.10 3.46
C ALA A 44 -6.90 4.06 3.53
N MET A 45 -6.21 4.94 2.81
CA MET A 45 -4.74 5.00 2.74
C MET A 45 -4.21 6.33 3.28
N ALA A 46 -3.08 6.29 3.99
CA ALA A 46 -2.41 7.52 4.44
C ALA A 46 -1.63 8.23 3.32
N ARG A 47 -1.36 7.51 2.23
CA ARG A 47 -0.59 7.99 1.08
C ARG A 47 -1.28 7.59 -0.21
N ALA A 48 -1.49 8.55 -1.09
CA ALA A 48 -2.16 8.34 -2.37
C ALA A 48 -1.64 9.36 -3.40
N PHE A 49 -1.65 9.00 -4.68
CA PHE A 49 -1.54 9.98 -5.75
C PHE A 49 -2.93 10.58 -6.02
N GLY A 50 -3.03 11.89 -6.20
CA GLY A 50 -4.33 12.57 -6.22
C GLY A 50 -4.83 12.94 -4.82
N ASP A 51 -6.14 13.01 -4.63
CA ASP A 51 -6.80 13.44 -3.38
C ASP A 51 -6.32 14.79 -2.84
N PHE A 52 -6.33 15.80 -3.72
CA PHE A 52 -5.85 17.16 -3.41
C PHE A 52 -6.49 17.74 -2.14
N CYS A 53 -7.76 17.45 -1.90
CA CYS A 53 -8.48 17.90 -0.71
C CYS A 53 -7.88 17.34 0.59
N LEU A 54 -7.29 16.14 0.57
CA LEU A 54 -6.71 15.49 1.75
C LEU A 54 -5.21 15.77 1.93
N LYS A 55 -4.54 16.36 0.92
CA LYS A 55 -3.12 16.71 1.00
C LYS A 55 -2.81 17.68 2.14
N GLU A 56 -3.70 18.63 2.36
CA GLU A 56 -3.57 19.61 3.45
C GLU A 56 -3.81 18.99 4.83
N TYR A 57 -4.39 17.79 4.88
CA TYR A 57 -4.77 17.09 6.11
C TYR A 57 -3.89 15.87 6.40
N GLY A 58 -2.68 15.82 5.82
CA GLY A 58 -1.64 14.85 6.16
C GLY A 58 -1.55 13.64 5.23
N VAL A 59 -2.36 13.56 4.17
CA VAL A 59 -2.15 12.60 3.09
C VAL A 59 -1.00 13.08 2.21
N ILE A 60 -0.02 12.21 1.95
CA ILE A 60 1.15 12.56 1.13
C ILE A 60 1.21 11.68 -0.12
N SER A 61 1.82 12.18 -1.19
CA SER A 61 2.09 11.39 -2.41
C SER A 61 3.50 10.82 -2.43
N MET A 62 4.28 11.03 -1.36
CA MET A 62 5.66 10.58 -1.27
C MET A 62 5.69 9.10 -0.85
N PRO A 63 6.18 8.19 -1.71
CA PRO A 63 6.31 6.80 -1.36
C PRO A 63 7.41 6.60 -0.30
N GLU A 64 7.41 5.43 0.34
CA GLU A 64 8.54 5.01 1.14
C GLU A 64 9.62 4.37 0.25
N PHE A 65 10.86 4.79 0.42
CA PHE A 65 12.00 4.24 -0.31
C PHE A 65 12.74 3.25 0.59
N SER A 66 12.81 2.00 0.16
CA SER A 66 13.68 0.98 0.75
C SER A 66 14.74 0.58 -0.26
N HIS A 67 16.00 0.58 0.16
CA HIS A 67 17.10 0.06 -0.64
C HIS A 67 17.55 -1.30 -0.09
N ARG A 68 17.63 -2.30 -0.96
CA ARG A 68 18.13 -3.63 -0.61
C ARG A 68 19.15 -4.06 -1.65
N ILE A 69 20.30 -4.53 -1.18
CA ILE A 69 21.30 -5.16 -2.04
C ILE A 69 20.83 -6.59 -2.27
N LEU A 70 20.61 -6.93 -3.54
CA LEU A 70 20.23 -8.28 -3.94
C LEU A 70 21.42 -9.22 -3.79
N THR A 71 21.16 -10.38 -3.21
CA THR A 71 22.13 -11.46 -3.07
C THR A 71 21.70 -12.66 -3.92
N GLU A 72 22.59 -13.62 -4.17
CA GLU A 72 22.26 -14.86 -4.90
C GLU A 72 21.14 -15.70 -4.23
N ARG A 73 20.77 -15.37 -2.98
CA ARG A 73 19.65 -16.01 -2.26
C ARG A 73 18.29 -15.40 -2.63
N ASP A 74 18.27 -14.23 -3.24
CA ASP A 74 17.06 -13.52 -3.64
C ASP A 74 16.69 -13.93 -5.08
N GLN A 75 15.70 -14.82 -5.23
CA GLN A 75 15.37 -15.42 -6.53
C GLN A 75 14.38 -14.60 -7.37
N PHE A 76 13.41 -13.95 -6.73
CA PHE A 76 12.36 -13.17 -7.39
C PHE A 76 11.82 -12.09 -6.46
N ILE A 77 11.23 -11.06 -7.06
CA ILE A 77 10.49 -10.01 -6.35
C ILE A 77 9.02 -10.09 -6.75
N VAL A 78 8.14 -10.13 -5.76
CA VAL A 78 6.68 -10.13 -5.96
C VAL A 78 6.15 -8.72 -5.74
N LEU A 79 5.46 -8.18 -6.75
CA LEU A 79 4.67 -6.96 -6.65
C LEU A 79 3.19 -7.32 -6.86
N ALA A 80 2.37 -7.03 -5.86
CA ALA A 80 0.93 -7.27 -5.88
C ALA A 80 0.18 -6.00 -5.43
N SER A 81 -1.05 -5.83 -5.91
CA SER A 81 -1.97 -4.81 -5.40
C SER A 81 -2.74 -5.35 -4.19
N ASP A 82 -3.31 -4.44 -3.41
CA ASP A 82 -4.03 -4.67 -2.14
C ASP A 82 -5.14 -5.76 -2.18
N GLY A 83 -5.58 -6.18 -3.38
CA GLY A 83 -6.54 -7.28 -3.54
C GLY A 83 -6.00 -8.68 -3.20
N VAL A 84 -4.73 -8.77 -2.80
CA VAL A 84 -3.99 -10.02 -2.58
C VAL A 84 -3.71 -10.28 -1.09
N ASP A 85 -3.78 -9.24 -0.26
CA ASP A 85 -3.27 -9.26 1.13
C ASP A 85 -4.13 -10.12 2.08
N ASP A 86 -5.45 -10.21 1.83
CA ASP A 86 -6.38 -10.95 2.69
C ASP A 86 -6.47 -12.45 2.42
N MET A 87 -5.89 -12.96 1.32
CA MET A 87 -6.17 -14.34 0.86
C MET A 87 -4.97 -15.28 0.77
N ALA A 88 -3.72 -14.81 0.89
CA ALA A 88 -2.60 -15.72 0.61
C ALA A 88 -1.28 -15.35 1.29
N ASP A 89 -0.65 -16.35 1.89
CA ASP A 89 0.79 -16.34 2.15
C ASP A 89 1.54 -15.97 0.86
N ALA A 90 2.58 -15.15 0.94
CA ALA A 90 3.42 -14.78 -0.22
C ALA A 90 3.92 -16.01 -1.01
N LEU A 91 4.12 -17.14 -0.33
CA LEU A 91 4.47 -18.43 -0.93
C LEU A 91 3.32 -19.06 -1.73
N PHE A 92 2.07 -18.89 -1.29
CA PHE A 92 0.88 -19.41 -1.97
C PHE A 92 0.57 -18.60 -3.23
N LEU A 93 0.86 -17.30 -3.21
CA LEU A 93 0.73 -16.43 -4.38
C LEU A 93 1.64 -16.84 -5.51
N VAL A 94 2.92 -17.09 -5.22
CA VAL A 94 3.91 -17.53 -6.22
C VAL A 94 3.49 -18.85 -6.89
N ARG A 95 2.61 -19.64 -6.28
CA ARG A 95 2.13 -20.93 -6.80
C ARG A 95 0.74 -20.88 -7.45
N SER A 96 0.02 -19.77 -7.35
CA SER A 96 -1.34 -19.65 -7.88
C SER A 96 -1.34 -19.00 -9.26
N SER A 97 -1.66 -19.80 -10.29
CA SER A 97 -1.74 -19.38 -11.71
C SER A 97 -2.91 -18.44 -12.06
N SER A 98 -3.62 -17.89 -11.07
CA SER A 98 -4.84 -17.09 -11.30
C SER A 98 -4.76 -15.66 -10.75
N VAL A 99 -3.63 -15.26 -10.16
CA VAL A 99 -3.39 -13.91 -9.67
C VAL A 99 -2.43 -13.21 -10.63
N ILE A 100 -2.77 -12.01 -11.08
CA ILE A 100 -1.86 -11.16 -11.86
C ILE A 100 -0.73 -10.73 -10.92
N ILE A 101 0.35 -11.51 -10.90
CA ILE A 101 1.55 -11.24 -10.12
C ILE A 101 2.60 -10.69 -11.06
N PHE A 102 3.09 -9.48 -10.79
CA PHE A 102 4.31 -9.01 -11.43
C PHE A 102 5.48 -9.63 -10.69
N ALA A 103 5.93 -10.80 -11.17
CA ALA A 103 7.17 -11.42 -10.74
C ALA A 103 8.31 -10.90 -11.61
N LEU A 104 9.29 -10.24 -11.01
CA LEU A 104 10.53 -9.88 -11.69
C LEU A 104 11.55 -11.00 -11.45
N GLU A 105 11.92 -11.72 -12.51
CA GLU A 105 12.97 -12.72 -12.48
C GLU A 105 14.33 -12.02 -12.51
N LEU A 106 15.17 -12.28 -11.49
CA LEU A 106 16.42 -11.54 -11.27
C LEU A 106 17.62 -12.09 -12.05
N THR A 107 17.39 -12.65 -13.25
CA THR A 107 18.44 -13.12 -14.14
C THR A 107 18.99 -11.99 -15.02
N CYS A 108 20.29 -11.70 -14.92
CA CYS A 108 20.97 -10.78 -15.84
C CYS A 108 20.88 -11.28 -17.30
N PRO A 109 20.60 -10.44 -18.32
CA PRO A 109 20.30 -9.01 -18.28
C PRO A 109 18.81 -8.78 -18.02
N PHE A 110 18.48 -7.72 -17.25
CA PHE A 110 17.12 -7.29 -16.90
C PHE A 110 16.17 -7.38 -18.10
N SER A 111 15.42 -8.48 -18.16
CA SER A 111 14.42 -8.75 -19.18
C SER A 111 13.07 -8.61 -18.49
N PHE A 112 12.30 -7.58 -18.86
CA PHE A 112 10.91 -7.46 -18.42
C PHE A 112 10.10 -8.51 -19.16
N GLU A 113 9.98 -9.70 -18.59
CA GLU A 113 9.08 -10.73 -19.11
C GLU A 113 7.75 -10.61 -18.39
N LEU A 114 6.73 -10.20 -19.14
CA LEU A 114 5.36 -10.17 -18.67
C LEU A 114 4.90 -11.63 -18.61
N ILE A 115 4.91 -12.24 -17.42
CA ILE A 115 4.30 -13.56 -17.23
C ILE A 115 2.79 -13.36 -17.24
N GLN A 116 2.19 -13.45 -18.43
CA GLN A 116 0.76 -13.64 -18.63
C GLN A 116 0.52 -15.12 -18.89
N ASP A 117 -0.15 -15.80 -17.97
CA ASP A 117 -0.89 -17.03 -18.27
C ASP A 117 -2.25 -16.68 -18.87
#